data_AF-A0A920Q899-F1
#
_entry.id   AF-A0A920Q899-F1
#
_cell.length_a   1.000
_cell.length_b   1.000
_cell.length_c   1.000
_cell.angle_alpha   90.00
_cell.angle_beta   90.00
_cell.angle_gamma   90.00
#
_symmetry.space_group_name_H-M   'P 1'
#
loop_
_entity.id
_entity.type
_entity.pdbx_description
1 polymer ?
#
loop_
_entity_poly.entity_id
_entity_poly.type
_entity_poly.pdbx_seq_one_letter_code
_entity_poly.pdbx_strand_id
1 'polypeptide(L)'
;MAATAREVLRDKFMEADLGISGANFVVAETGSLVIITNEGNGRLSTSAPRIHIGITGMEKVIPSMQDLQYSYACCPVQPRSKNHKLRQHDYRSAPLR
;
A
#
# COMPACT_ATOMS: atom_id res chain seq x y z
N MET A 1 -2.91 -19.32 -14.40
CA MET A 1 -2.75 -18.03 -15.13
C MET A 1 -2.13 -16.94 -14.27
N ALA A 2 -2.70 -16.59 -13.10
CA ALA A 2 -2.14 -15.52 -12.24
C ALA A 2 -0.76 -15.81 -11.61
N ALA A 3 -0.39 -17.07 -11.40
CA ALA A 3 0.91 -17.45 -10.81
C ALA A 3 2.08 -17.20 -11.77
N THR A 4 1.96 -17.64 -13.02
CA THR A 4 2.99 -17.44 -14.06
C THR A 4 3.22 -15.96 -14.37
N ALA A 5 2.15 -15.16 -14.39
CA ALA A 5 2.27 -13.71 -14.55
C ALA A 5 3.03 -13.06 -13.39
N ARG A 6 2.86 -13.56 -12.15
CA ARG A 6 3.60 -13.06 -10.99
C ARG A 6 5.09 -13.38 -11.05
N GLU A 7 5.46 -14.57 -11.53
CA GLU A 7 6.87 -14.95 -11.67
C GLU A 7 7.58 -14.05 -12.69
N VAL A 8 6.99 -13.87 -13.87
CA VAL A 8 7.56 -13.01 -14.92
C VAL A 8 7.60 -11.52 -14.52
N LEU A 9 6.59 -11.04 -13.79
CA LEU A 9 6.55 -9.64 -13.36
C LEU A 9 7.44 -9.37 -12.15
N ARG A 10 7.80 -10.40 -11.36
CA ARG A 10 8.61 -10.23 -10.15
C ARG A 10 9.99 -9.68 -10.48
N ASP A 11 10.64 -10.22 -11.51
CA ASP A 11 11.96 -9.75 -11.93
C ASP A 11 11.87 -8.29 -12.41
N LYS A 12 10.81 -7.97 -13.16
CA LYS A 12 10.53 -6.59 -13.60
C LYS A 12 10.27 -5.63 -12.45
N PHE A 13 9.61 -6.06 -11.37
CA PHE A 13 9.40 -5.23 -10.16
C PHE A 13 10.68 -5.04 -9.36
N MET A 14 11.62 -5.99 -9.41
CA MET A 14 12.92 -5.91 -8.72
C MET A 14 13.92 -5.04 -9.49
N GLU A 15 13.83 -5.01 -10.82
CA GLU A 15 14.63 -4.12 -11.69
C GLU A 15 14.05 -2.70 -11.77
N ALA A 16 12.80 -2.49 -11.36
CA ALA A 16 12.14 -1.19 -11.45
C ALA A 16 12.67 -0.20 -10.40
N ASP A 17 13.07 0.99 -10.87
CA ASP A 17 13.48 2.10 -9.99
C ASP A 17 12.30 2.75 -9.25
N LEU A 18 11.12 2.73 -9.86
CA LEU A 18 9.92 3.44 -9.42
C LEU A 18 8.68 2.53 -9.41
N GLY A 19 7.98 2.49 -8.29
CA GLY A 19 6.66 1.91 -8.14
C GLY A 19 5.60 2.98 -7.98
N ILE A 20 4.46 2.80 -8.64
CA ILE A 20 3.28 3.66 -8.46
C ILE A 20 2.13 2.79 -7.99
N SER A 21 1.44 3.22 -6.93
CA SER A 21 0.21 2.56 -6.47
C SER A 21 -0.86 3.56 -6.08
N GLY A 22 -2.11 3.08 -6.10
CA GLY A 22 -3.17 3.73 -5.35
C GLY A 22 -3.01 3.50 -3.85
N ALA A 23 -3.60 4.38 -3.04
CA ALA A 23 -3.77 4.16 -1.61
C ALA A 23 -5.26 4.23 -1.23
N ASN A 24 -5.68 3.32 -0.36
CA ASN A 24 -7.05 3.27 0.14
C ASN A 24 -7.32 4.41 1.12
N PHE A 25 -6.34 4.69 1.99
CA PHE A 25 -6.36 5.78 2.95
C PHE A 25 -4.95 6.34 3.13
N VAL A 26 -4.88 7.60 3.54
CA VAL A 26 -3.61 8.26 3.90
C VAL A 26 -3.76 8.87 5.27
N VAL A 27 -2.82 8.59 6.15
CA VAL A 27 -2.84 9.11 7.51
C VAL A 27 -2.04 10.39 7.56
N ALA A 28 -2.70 11.53 7.76
CA ALA A 28 -2.07 12.84 7.80
C ALA A 28 -1.06 12.96 8.95
N GLU A 29 -1.38 12.37 10.11
CA GLU A 29 -0.53 12.37 11.30
C GLU A 29 0.90 11.88 11.01
N THR A 30 1.05 10.79 10.26
CA THR A 30 2.35 10.15 9.97
C THR A 30 2.81 10.32 8.53
N GLY A 31 1.93 10.75 7.62
CA GLY A 31 2.16 10.69 6.17
C GLY A 31 2.16 9.27 5.62
N SER A 32 1.57 8.32 6.35
CA SER A 32 1.58 6.91 5.96
C SER A 32 0.53 6.60 4.90
N LEU A 33 0.91 5.82 3.89
CA LEU A 33 -0.03 5.25 2.95
C LEU A 33 -0.56 3.92 3.48
N VAL A 34 -1.88 3.78 3.49
CA VAL A 34 -2.58 2.54 3.85
C VAL A 34 -3.11 1.89 2.58
N ILE A 35 -2.54 0.74 2.25
CA ILE A 35 -2.87 -0.01 1.04
C ILE A 35 -3.45 -1.35 1.47
N ILE A 36 -4.71 -1.58 1.10
CA ILE A 36 -5.40 -2.83 1.35
C ILE A 36 -5.55 -3.53 0.01
N THR A 37 -4.81 -4.61 -0.18
CA THR A 37 -4.85 -5.40 -1.40
C THR A 37 -5.15 -6.86 -1.05
N ASN A 38 -6.11 -7.45 -1.77
CA ASN A 38 -6.44 -8.88 -1.75
C ASN A 38 -5.75 -9.64 -2.90
N GLU A 39 -5.17 -8.91 -3.85
CA GLU A 39 -4.43 -9.39 -4.99
C GLU A 39 -2.96 -9.25 -4.64
N GLY A 40 -2.29 -10.35 -4.30
CA GLY A 40 -0.91 -10.36 -3.73
C GLY A 40 0.21 -9.64 -4.51
N ASN A 41 -0.11 -8.90 -5.57
CA ASN A 41 0.77 -8.07 -6.38
C ASN A 41 0.99 -6.67 -5.79
N GLY A 42 0.05 -6.12 -5.02
CA GLY A 42 0.22 -4.77 -4.43
C GLY A 42 1.41 -4.68 -3.46
N ARG A 43 1.92 -5.82 -2.99
CA ARG A 43 3.14 -5.93 -2.18
C ARG A 43 4.44 -5.78 -3.00
N LEU A 44 4.43 -6.20 -4.27
CA LEU A 44 5.61 -6.12 -5.13
C LEU A 44 5.79 -4.71 -5.68
N SER A 45 4.71 -4.04 -6.05
CA SER A 45 4.76 -2.64 -6.54
C SER A 45 5.11 -1.60 -5.48
N THR A 46 4.88 -1.89 -4.19
CA THR A 46 5.09 -0.94 -3.08
C THR A 46 6.39 -1.16 -2.32
N SER A 47 6.93 -2.39 -2.31
CA SER A 47 8.10 -2.75 -1.51
C SER A 47 9.33 -3.20 -2.31
N ALA A 48 9.19 -3.53 -3.60
CA ALA A 48 10.33 -3.90 -4.45
C ALA A 48 11.08 -2.67 -5.03
N PRO A 49 10.41 -1.64 -5.56
CA PRO A 49 11.10 -0.48 -6.12
C PRO A 49 11.63 0.45 -5.04
N ARG A 50 12.77 1.10 -5.31
CA ARG A 50 13.43 2.03 -4.38
C ARG A 50 12.58 3.25 -4.06
N ILE A 51 11.88 3.76 -5.06
CA ILE A 51 10.98 4.90 -4.93
C ILE A 51 9.55 4.40 -5.10
N HIS A 52 8.66 4.78 -4.18
CA HIS A 52 7.25 4.46 -4.28
C HIS A 52 6.38 5.73 -4.23
N ILE A 53 5.57 5.94 -5.27
CA ILE A 53 4.61 7.05 -5.36
C ILE A 53 3.21 6.50 -5.12
N GLY A 54 2.60 6.93 -4.03
CA GLY A 54 1.18 6.71 -3.76
C GLY A 54 0.33 7.84 -4.31
N ILE A 55 -0.68 7.52 -5.11
CA ILE A 55 -1.66 8.50 -5.59
C ILE A 55 -3.02 8.18 -4.94
N THR A 56 -3.64 9.18 -4.33
CA THR A 56 -4.99 9.05 -3.78
C THR A 56 -5.72 10.39 -3.83
N GLY A 57 -7.04 10.34 -3.68
CA GLY A 57 -7.88 11.53 -3.55
C GLY A 57 -7.82 12.11 -2.13
N MET A 58 -8.04 13.42 -2.01
CA MET A 58 -7.99 14.12 -0.72
C MET A 58 -9.10 13.66 0.24
N GLU A 59 -10.20 13.12 -0.28
CA GLU A 59 -11.29 12.53 0.49
C GLU A 59 -10.90 11.25 1.24
N LYS A 60 -9.74 10.67 0.91
CA LYS A 60 -9.19 9.46 1.56
C LYS A 60 -8.16 9.79 2.64
N VAL A 61 -7.91 11.07 2.90
CA VAL A 61 -7.01 11.51 3.95
C VAL A 61 -7.75 11.47 5.29
N ILE A 62 -7.16 10.76 6.26
CA ILE A 62 -7.66 10.70 7.62
C ILE A 62 -6.69 11.42 8.57
N PRO A 63 -7.19 12.07 9.63
CA PRO A 63 -6.34 12.86 10.50
C PRO A 63 -5.40 11.98 11.33
N SER A 64 -5.92 10.97 12.04
CA SER A 64 -5.13 10.12 12.93
C SER A 64 -5.22 8.63 12.59
N MET A 65 -4.24 7.86 13.07
CA MET A 65 -4.27 6.39 12.98
C MET A 65 -5.48 5.77 13.69
N GLN A 66 -6.01 6.42 14.71
CA GLN A 66 -7.15 5.93 15.49
C GLN A 66 -8.45 6.05 14.69
N ASP A 67 -8.57 7.08 13.84
CA ASP A 67 -9.75 7.29 13.00
C ASP A 67 -9.86 6.27 11.86
N LEU A 68 -8.74 5.66 11.51
CA LEU A 68 -8.64 4.62 10.48
C LEU A 68 -9.58 3.45 10.77
N GLN A 69 -9.86 3.14 12.04
CA GLN A 69 -10.78 2.07 12.44
C GLN A 69 -12.21 2.28 11.93
N TYR A 70 -12.67 3.53 11.88
CA TYR A 70 -14.01 3.87 11.39
C TYR A 70 -14.07 3.76 9.87
N SER A 71 -13.01 4.22 9.18
CA SER A 71 -12.91 4.14 7.73
C SER A 71 -12.67 2.71 7.22
N TYR A 72 -12.00 1.87 8.01
CA TYR A 72 -11.76 0.45 7.68
C TYR A 72 -13.06 -0.33 7.52
N ALA A 73 -14.05 -0.10 8.37
CA ALA A 73 -15.33 -0.81 8.32
C ALA A 73 -16.10 -0.54 7.02
N CYS A 74 -15.96 0.66 6.47
CA CYS A 74 -16.60 1.08 5.22
C CYS A 74 -15.78 0.73 3.97
N CYS A 75 -14.54 0.24 4.12
CA CYS A 75 -13.69 -0.03 2.98
C CYS A 75 -14.29 -1.17 2.13
N PRO A 76 -14.50 -0.98 0.81
CA PRO A 76 -15.07 -2.02 -0.05
C PRO A 76 -14.19 -3.27 -0.14
N VAL A 77 -12.89 -3.12 0.07
CA VAL A 77 -11.93 -4.23 0.19
C VAL A 77 -11.64 -4.50 1.65
N GLN A 78 -12.30 -5.51 2.22
CA GLN A 78 -12.06 -5.92 3.60
C GLN A 78 -10.91 -6.95 3.69
N PRO A 79 -10.02 -6.84 4.69
CA PRO A 79 -9.03 -7.87 4.95
C PRO A 79 -9.72 -9.18 5.34
N ARG A 80 -9.44 -10.26 4.60
CA ARG A 80 -10.07 -11.58 4.82
C ARG A 80 -9.63 -12.26 6.14
N SER A 81 -8.71 -11.66 6.89
CA SER A 81 -8.20 -12.14 8.18
C SER A 81 -7.72 -10.97 9.04
N LYS A 82 -7.92 -11.04 10.37
CA LYS A 82 -7.36 -10.07 11.35
C LYS A 82 -5.82 -10.00 11.32
N ASN A 83 -5.17 -11.00 10.72
CA ASN A 83 -3.72 -11.07 10.51
C ASN A 83 -3.30 -10.71 9.07
N HIS A 84 -4.22 -10.26 8.20
CA HIS A 84 -3.85 -9.72 6.90
C HIS A 84 -3.07 -8.43 7.16
N LYS A 85 -1.76 -8.47 6.93
CA LYS A 85 -0.86 -7.37 7.27
C LYS A 85 -1.29 -6.09 6.56
N LEU A 86 -2.02 -5.25 7.27
CA LEU A 86 -2.18 -3.84 6.97
C LEU A 86 -0.78 -3.25 6.95
N ARG A 87 -0.24 -3.07 5.76
CA ARG A 87 1.06 -2.41 5.59
C ARG A 87 0.80 -0.92 5.54
N GLN A 88 1.21 -0.27 6.61
CA GLN A 88 1.48 1.15 6.65
C GLN A 88 2.90 1.31 6.10
N HIS A 89 3.03 2.01 4.98
CA HIS A 89 4.33 2.54 4.58
C HIS A 89 4.45 3.91 5.23
N ASP A 90 5.18 3.97 6.34
CA ASP A 90 5.57 5.21 6.98
C ASP A 90 6.75 5.81 6.20
N TYR A 91 6.48 6.90 5.48
CA TYR A 91 7.49 7.60 4.68
C TYR A 91 8.33 8.59 5.49
N ARG A 92 8.02 8.85 6.78
CA ARG A 92 8.85 9.71 7.63
C ARG A 92 10.06 8.98 8.18
N SER A 93 9.92 7.68 8.46
CA SER A 93 11.01 6.83 8.99
C SER A 93 11.72 6.01 7.91
N ALA A 94 11.28 6.11 6.65
CA ALA A 94 11.93 5.45 5.53
C ALA A 94 13.34 6.05 5.33
N PRO A 95 14.42 5.26 5.47
CA PRO A 95 15.75 5.76 5.18
C PRO A 95 15.82 6.13 3.70
N LEU A 96 16.13 7.40 3.42
CA LEU A 96 16.57 7.84 2.10
C LEU A 96 17.89 7.13 1.78
N ARG A 97 17.82 5.94 1.16
CA ARG A 97 18.98 5.19 0.67
C ARG A 97 19.17 5.39 -0.83
#